data_AF-A0A6L8KHV1-F1
#
_entry.id   AF-A0A6L8KHV1-F1
#
_cell.length_a   1.000
_cell.length_b   1.000
_cell.length_c   1.000
_cell.angle_alpha   90.00
_cell.angle_beta   90.00
_cell.angle_gamma   90.00
#
_symmetry.space_group_name_H-M   'P 1'
#
loop_
_entity.id
_entity.type
_entity.pdbx_description
1 polymer ?
#
loop_
_entity_poly.entity_id
_entity_poly.type
_entity_poly.pdbx_seq_one_letter_code
_entity_poly.pdbx_strand_id
1 'polypeptide(L)' 'MQTIHHRDLIIRAVREHDGRILDSLIAQLVDAERAREILRAKGYGTSGMTASATAAQVPEAVR' A
#
# COMPACT_ATOMS: atom_id res chain seq x y z
N MET A 1 10.48 -14.19 6.76
CA MET A 1 10.63 -13.02 5.88
C MET A 1 11.10 -11.86 6.73
N GLN A 2 12.32 -11.35 6.52
CA GLN A 2 12.77 -10.16 7.24
C GLN A 2 11.91 -8.99 6.76
N THR A 3 11.23 -8.33 7.69
CA THR A 3 10.50 -7.09 7.44
C THR A 3 11.51 -6.00 7.12
N ILE A 4 11.79 -5.81 5.84
CA ILE A 4 12.57 -4.65 5.41
C ILE A 4 11.66 -3.44 5.58
N HIS A 5 12.01 -2.56 6.53
CA HIS A 5 11.26 -1.33 6.73
C HIS A 5 11.47 -0.41 5.53
N HIS A 6 10.38 0.15 4.99
CA HIS A 6 10.41 1.10 3.87
C HIS A 6 11.36 2.28 4.13
N ARG A 7 11.50 2.69 5.40
CA ARG A 7 12.49 3.68 5.84
C ARG A 7 13.92 3.29 5.46
N ASP A 8 14.31 2.05 5.67
CA ASP A 8 15.67 1.58 5.42
C ASP A 8 15.92 1.46 3.90
N LEU A 9 14.91 1.08 3.13
CA LEU A 9 14.95 1.09 1.66
C LEU A 9 15.15 2.50 1.11
N ILE A 10 14.43 3.49 1.64
CA ILE A 10 14.57 4.89 1.21
C ILE A 10 15.98 5.40 1.56
N ILE A 11 16.44 5.19 2.80
CA ILE A 11 17.79 5.62 3.22
C ILE A 11 18.86 5.00 2.33
N ARG A 12 18.72 3.70 2.02
CA ARG A 12 19.66 2.99 1.15
C ARG A 12 19.63 3.55 -0.28
N ALA A 13 18.46 3.70 -0.87
CA ALA A 13 18.31 4.21 -2.24
C ALA A 13 18.89 5.63 -2.39
N VAL A 14 18.69 6.50 -1.39
CA VAL A 14 19.29 7.85 -1.39
C VAL A 14 20.81 7.79 -1.27
N ARG A 15 21.35 6.94 -0.38
CA ARG A 15 22.81 6.79 -0.19
C ARG A 15 23.51 6.19 -1.40
N GLU A 16 22.86 5.23 -2.07
CA GLU A 16 23.41 4.53 -3.24
C GLU A 16 23.10 5.26 -4.56
N HIS A 17 22.41 6.43 -4.52
CA HIS A 17 21.90 7.14 -5.69
C HIS A 17 21.06 6.23 -6.63
N ASP A 18 20.37 5.25 -6.05
CA ASP A 18 19.55 4.29 -6.79
C ASP A 18 18.13 4.85 -6.98
N GLY A 19 17.97 5.66 -8.02
CA GLY A 19 16.69 6.25 -8.40
C GLY A 19 15.62 5.20 -8.73
N ARG A 20 16.00 4.01 -9.20
CA ARG A 20 15.04 2.98 -9.62
C ARG A 20 14.24 2.43 -8.44
N ILE A 21 14.88 2.28 -7.28
CA ILE A 21 14.18 1.87 -6.05
C ILE A 21 13.18 2.93 -5.63
N LEU A 22 13.54 4.21 -5.72
CA LEU A 22 12.62 5.31 -5.39
C LEU A 22 11.43 5.35 -6.36
N ASP A 23 11.68 5.19 -7.67
CA ASP A 23 10.61 5.13 -8.67
C ASP A 23 9.67 3.95 -8.42
N SER A 24 10.21 2.78 -8.08
CA SER A 24 9.41 1.60 -7.72
C SER A 24 8.56 1.83 -6.48
N LEU A 25 9.10 2.53 -5.46
CA LEU A 25 8.34 2.86 -4.24
C LEU A 25 7.22 3.87 -4.54
N ILE A 26 7.49 4.86 -5.40
CA ILE A 26 6.47 5.83 -5.83
C ILE A 26 5.35 5.13 -6.58
N ALA A 27 5.66 4.23 -7.52
CA ALA A 27 4.65 3.47 -8.25
C ALA A 27 3.75 2.66 -7.31
N GLN A 28 4.34 1.95 -6.34
CA GLN A 28 3.59 1.18 -5.34
C GLN A 28 2.69 2.09 -4.47
N LEU A 29 3.18 3.28 -4.09
CA LEU A 29 2.39 4.23 -3.31
C LEU A 29 1.19 4.74 -4.12
N VAL A 30 1.39 5.11 -5.37
CA VAL A 30 0.32 5.56 -6.28
C VAL A 30 -0.75 4.47 -6.45
N ASP A 31 -0.34 3.22 -6.65
CA ASP A 31 -1.25 2.09 -6.77
C ASP A 31 -2.06 1.87 -5.47
N ALA A 32 -1.42 1.99 -4.31
CA ALA A 32 -2.07 1.85 -3.02
C ALA A 32 -3.07 3.00 -2.76
N GLU A 33 -2.73 4.23 -3.13
CA GLU A 33 -3.64 5.38 -3.03
C GLU A 33 -4.85 5.20 -3.94
N ARG A 34 -4.63 4.80 -5.18
CA ARG A 34 -5.71 4.51 -6.13
C ARG A 34 -6.61 3.38 -5.64
N ALA A 35 -6.04 2.31 -5.10
CA ALA A 35 -6.81 1.23 -4.50
C ALA A 35 -7.64 1.74 -3.31
N ARG A 36 -7.06 2.59 -2.45
CA ARG A 36 -7.75 3.22 -1.33
C ARG A 36 -8.92 4.09 -1.78
N GLU A 37 -8.76 4.86 -2.85
CA GLU A 37 -9.83 5.67 -3.44
C GLU A 37 -10.97 4.82 -3.99
N ILE A 38 -10.65 3.75 -4.72
CA ILE A 38 -11.65 2.80 -5.23
C ILE A 38 -12.42 2.15 -4.09
N LEU A 39 -11.73 1.73 -3.02
CA LEU A 39 -12.36 1.16 -1.84
C LEU A 39 -13.29 2.18 -1.18
N ARG A 40 -12.83 3.42 -0.97
CA ARG A 40 -13.67 4.50 -0.42
C ARG A 40 -14.90 4.78 -1.27
N ALA A 41 -14.75 4.83 -2.59
CA ALA A 41 -15.86 5.03 -3.52
C ALA A 41 -16.91 3.90 -3.43
N LYS A 42 -16.48 2.68 -3.09
CA LYS A 42 -17.36 1.54 -2.83
C LYS A 42 -17.94 1.50 -1.40
N GLY A 43 -17.69 2.52 -0.58
CA GLY A 43 -18.19 2.63 0.79
C GLY A 43 -17.30 2.01 1.87
N TYR A 44 -16.14 1.45 1.50
CA TYR A 44 -15.21 0.81 2.42
C TYR A 44 -14.47 1.87 3.26
N GLY A 45 -14.38 1.67 4.58
CA GLY A 45 -13.72 2.61 5.49
C GLY A 45 -14.54 3.88 5.79
N THR A 46 -15.86 3.84 5.60
CA THR A 46 -16.79 4.87 6.10
C THR A 46 -16.78 4.92 7.63
N SER A 47 -16.95 6.12 8.21
CA SER A 47 -16.98 6.32 9.66
C SER A 47 -18.00 5.38 10.32
N GLY A 48 -17.52 4.55 11.26
CA GLY A 48 -18.33 3.51 11.91
C GLY A 48 -18.02 2.08 11.45
N MET A 49 -17.26 1.89 10.37
CA MET A 49 -16.75 0.57 9.97
C MET A 49 -15.35 0.31 10.55
N THR A 50 -15.18 -0.86 11.19
CA THR A 50 -13.86 -1.32 11.63
C THR A 50 -13.00 -1.77 10.44
N ALA A 51 -11.68 -1.76 10.62
CA ALA A 51 -10.74 -2.29 9.63
C ALA A 51 -11.02 -3.78 9.30
N SER A 52 -11.47 -4.56 10.29
CA SER A 52 -11.87 -5.95 10.11
C SER A 52 -13.14 -6.11 9.25
N ALA A 53 -14.14 -5.25 9.46
CA ALA A 53 -15.37 -5.25 8.65
C ALA A 53 -15.08 -4.89 7.19
N THR A 54 -14.11 -4.00 6.97
CA THR A 54 -13.63 -3.63 5.63
C THR A 54 -12.88 -4.78 4.96
N ALA A 55 -12.02 -5.48 5.70
CA ALA A 55 -11.26 -6.62 5.19
C ALA A 55 -12.17 -7.80 4.80
N ALA A 56 -13.23 -8.05 5.57
CA ALA A 56 -14.19 -9.12 5.31
C ALA A 56 -15.04 -8.92 4.04
N GLN A 57 -15.09 -7.70 3.50
CA GLN A 57 -15.82 -7.39 2.27
C GLN A 57 -14.97 -7.59 1.01
N VAL A 58 -13.65 -7.79 1.14
CA VAL A 58 -12.78 -8.13 0.01
C VAL A 58 -13.01 -9.60 -0.35
N PRO A 59 -13.42 -9.93 -1.59
CA PRO A 59 -13.57 -11.31 -2.01
C PRO A 59 -12.25 -12.06 -1.79
N GLU A 60 -12.31 -13.26 -1.21
CA GLU A 60 -11.12 -14.13 -1.15
C GLU A 60 -10.58 -14.29 -2.57
N ALA A 61 -9.31 -13.97 -2.77
CA ALA A 61 -8.65 -14.18 -4.04
C ALA A 61 -8.74 -15.68 -4.36
N VAL A 62 -9.55 -16.01 -5.37
CA VAL A 62 -9.66 -17.38 -5.90
C VAL A 62 -8.26 -17.78 -6.36
N ARG A 63 -7.69 -18.77 -5.67
CA ARG A 63 -6.40 -19.39 -6.03
C ARG A 63 -6.52 -20.20 -7.30
#